data_AF-A0A8M1MAZ8-F1
#
_entry.id   AF-A0A8M1MAZ8-F1
#
_cell.length_a   1.000
_cell.length_b   1.000
_cell.length_c   1.000
_cell.angle_alpha   90.00
_cell.angle_beta   90.00
_cell.angle_gamma   90.00
#
_symmetry.space_group_name_H-M   'P 1'
#
loop_
_entity.id
_entity.type
_entity.pdbx_description
1 polymer ?
#
loop_
_entity_poly.entity_id
_entity_poly.type
_entity_poly.pdbx_seq_one_letter_code
_entity_poly.pdbx_strand_id
1 'polypeptide(L)'
;FVFLTYVLGVAWLGVFGFSAVPVFMFYNIWSTCEVIKSPQTNGTAAVEQICVDIRQYGIIPWNAFPGKICGSALENICNTNEFYMSYHLFIVACAGAGATVVALLIYMMAT
;
A
#
# COMPACT_ATOMS: atom_id res chain seq x y z
N PHE A 1 26.10 -20.07 12.21
CA PHE A 1 24.69 -20.31 11.89
C PHE A 1 23.78 -19.25 12.53
N VAL A 2 23.77 -19.15 13.87
CA VAL A 2 22.95 -18.17 14.64
C VAL A 2 23.17 -16.69 14.24
N PHE A 3 24.41 -16.30 13.94
CA PHE A 3 24.69 -14.93 13.48
C PHE A 3 24.01 -14.60 12.13
N LEU A 4 24.00 -15.55 11.20
CA LEU A 4 23.42 -15.39 9.87
C LEU A 4 21.89 -15.26 9.94
N THR A 5 21.23 -16.06 10.78
CA THR A 5 19.78 -15.97 10.98
C THR A 5 19.37 -14.66 11.65
N TYR A 6 20.19 -14.12 12.55
CA TYR A 6 19.95 -12.81 13.15
C TYR A 6 20.05 -11.66 12.13
N VAL A 7 21.12 -11.66 11.32
CA VAL A 7 21.30 -10.66 10.24
C VAL A 7 20.18 -10.74 9.22
N LEU A 8 19.80 -11.96 8.80
CA LEU A 8 18.67 -12.18 7.90
C LEU A 8 17.35 -11.72 8.53
N GLY A 9 17.11 -12.02 9.81
CA GLY A 9 15.90 -11.61 10.52
C GLY A 9 15.74 -10.10 10.58
N VAL A 10 16.82 -9.37 10.89
CA VAL A 10 16.82 -7.89 10.89
C VAL A 10 16.59 -7.33 9.48
N ALA A 11 17.22 -7.92 8.45
CA ALA A 11 17.03 -7.50 7.06
C ALA A 11 15.57 -7.66 6.62
N TRP A 12 14.96 -8.82 6.90
CA TRP A 12 13.56 -9.09 6.54
C TRP A 12 12.56 -8.27 7.37
N LEU A 13 12.88 -7.93 8.62
CA LEU A 13 12.12 -6.96 9.42
C LEU A 13 12.09 -5.57 8.76
N GLY A 14 13.24 -5.12 8.25
CA GLY A 14 13.33 -3.89 7.48
C GLY A 14 12.47 -3.93 6.22
N VAL A 15 12.61 -5.00 5.41
CA VAL A 15 11.80 -5.19 4.18
C VAL A 15 10.31 -5.20 4.50
N PHE A 16 9.90 -5.89 5.56
CA PHE A 16 8.51 -5.92 6.02
C PHE A 16 8.02 -4.50 6.35
N GLY A 17 8.77 -3.74 7.15
CA GLY A 17 8.42 -2.36 7.53
C GLY A 17 8.32 -1.41 6.33
N PHE A 18 9.29 -1.43 5.41
CA PHE A 18 9.26 -0.59 4.22
C PHE A 18 8.16 -1.00 3.23
N SER A 19 7.83 -2.29 3.13
CA SER A 19 6.76 -2.78 2.24
C SER A 19 5.35 -2.48 2.76
N ALA A 20 5.18 -2.31 4.08
CA ALA A 20 3.89 -1.94 4.66
C ALA A 20 3.43 -0.52 4.24
N VAL A 21 4.38 0.38 3.94
CA VAL A 21 4.11 1.76 3.53
C VAL A 21 3.31 1.85 2.21
N PRO A 22 3.78 1.27 1.08
CA PRO A 22 3.01 1.27 -0.15
C PRO A 22 1.69 0.49 0.00
N VAL A 23 1.65 -0.61 0.77
CA VAL A 23 0.40 -1.35 1.03
C VAL A 23 -0.65 -0.46 1.68
N PHE A 24 -0.28 0.31 2.71
CA PHE A 24 -1.19 1.26 3.36
C PHE A 24 -1.67 2.36 2.41
N MET A 25 -0.77 2.92 1.62
CA MET A 25 -1.10 3.96 0.63
C MET A 25 -2.10 3.44 -0.41
N PHE A 26 -1.83 2.28 -1.02
CA PHE A 26 -2.71 1.66 -1.99
C PHE A 26 -4.07 1.25 -1.38
N TYR A 27 -4.09 0.79 -0.13
CA TYR A 27 -5.33 0.46 0.57
C TYR A 27 -6.25 1.67 0.74
N ASN A 28 -5.71 2.84 1.08
CA ASN A 28 -6.50 4.06 1.19
C ASN A 28 -7.01 4.55 -0.18
N ILE A 29 -6.21 4.41 -1.24
CA ILE A 29 -6.68 4.73 -2.59
C ILE A 29 -7.82 3.76 -2.99
N TRP A 30 -7.64 2.45 -2.78
CA TRP A 30 -8.67 1.45 -3.08
C TRP A 30 -9.97 1.69 -2.30
N SER A 31 -9.89 1.97 -0.99
CA SER A 31 -11.09 2.24 -0.20
C SER A 31 -11.84 3.48 -0.70
N THR A 32 -11.14 4.52 -1.15
CA THR A 32 -11.77 5.68 -1.79
C THR A 32 -12.37 5.35 -3.16
N CYS A 33 -11.75 4.45 -3.94
CA CYS A 33 -12.31 3.94 -5.19
C CYS A 33 -13.65 3.22 -4.98
N GLU A 34 -13.76 2.40 -3.94
CA GLU A 34 -15.01 1.71 -3.60
C GLU A 34 -16.10 2.69 -3.16
N VAL A 35 -15.74 3.77 -2.44
CA VAL A 35 -16.69 4.84 -2.07
C VAL A 35 -17.23 5.56 -3.31
N ILE A 36 -16.37 5.86 -4.30
CA ILE A 36 -16.76 6.52 -5.56
C ILE A 36 -17.73 5.65 -6.37
N LYS A 37 -17.49 4.33 -6.42
CA LYS A 37 -18.34 3.37 -7.12
C LYS A 37 -19.69 3.10 -6.43
N SER A 38 -19.87 3.56 -5.19
CA SER A 38 -21.11 3.32 -4.44
C SER A 38 -22.29 4.17 -4.98
N PRO A 39 -23.53 3.64 -5.02
CA PRO A 39 -24.69 4.37 -5.56
C PRO A 39 -25.15 5.58 -4.71
N GLN A 40 -24.55 5.81 -3.54
CA GLN A 40 -24.87 6.93 -2.65
C GLN A 40 -24.35 8.28 -3.20
N THR A 41 -23.44 8.25 -4.19
CA THR A 41 -22.81 9.44 -4.80
C THR A 41 -23.57 9.97 -6.02
N ASN A 42 -24.89 9.74 -6.11
CA ASN A 42 -25.81 10.09 -7.21
C ASN A 42 -25.90 11.59 -7.57
N GLY A 43 -25.05 12.45 -7.00
CA GLY A 43 -24.85 13.82 -7.44
C GLY A 43 -23.40 14.00 -7.88
N THR A 44 -23.21 14.36 -9.14
CA THR A 44 -21.92 14.76 -9.76
C THR A 44 -21.11 15.76 -8.91
N ALA A 45 -21.76 16.53 -8.03
CA ALA A 45 -21.12 17.44 -7.08
C ALA A 45 -20.34 16.75 -5.93
N ALA A 46 -20.69 15.53 -5.53
CA ALA A 46 -20.02 14.83 -4.42
C ALA A 46 -18.77 14.06 -4.88
N VAL A 47 -18.75 13.58 -6.13
CA VAL A 47 -17.63 12.82 -6.71
C VAL A 47 -16.43 13.73 -7.03
N GLU A 48 -16.67 14.96 -7.51
CA GLU A 48 -15.60 15.95 -7.75
C GLU A 48 -14.89 16.41 -6.46
N GLN A 49 -15.54 16.26 -5.29
CA GLN A 49 -14.98 16.64 -4.00
C GLN A 49 -14.09 15.56 -3.37
N ILE A 50 -14.19 14.30 -3.82
CA ILE A 50 -13.39 13.19 -3.30
C ILE A 50 -12.03 13.21 -4.00
N CYS A 51 -11.00 13.54 -3.22
CA CYS A 51 -9.63 13.67 -3.67
C CYS A 51 -8.71 12.85 -2.79
N VAL A 52 -7.77 12.13 -3.41
CA VAL A 52 -6.66 11.48 -2.70
C VAL A 52 -5.40 12.31 -2.90
N ASP A 53 -4.76 12.70 -1.80
CA ASP A 53 -3.48 13.39 -1.81
C ASP A 53 -2.40 12.47 -1.26
N ILE A 54 -1.52 12.04 -2.15
CA ILE A 54 -0.43 11.11 -1.84
C ILE A 54 0.66 11.74 -0.95
N ARG A 55 0.68 13.06 -0.82
CA ARG A 55 1.64 13.79 0.03
C ARG A 55 1.27 13.73 1.50
N GLN A 56 0.01 13.42 1.83
CA GLN A 56 -0.43 13.24 3.22
C GLN A 56 0.27 12.06 3.91
N TYR A 57 0.80 11.11 3.13
CA TYR A 57 1.56 9.98 3.65
C TYR A 57 3.02 10.34 3.99
N GLY A 58 3.50 11.55 3.63
CA GLY A 58 4.81 12.07 4.02
C GLY A 58 6.02 11.45 3.32
N ILE A 59 5.83 10.45 2.46
CA ILE A 59 6.90 9.81 1.68
C ILE A 59 7.34 10.65 0.48
N ILE A 60 6.45 11.50 -0.02
CA ILE A 60 6.58 12.16 -1.31
C ILE A 60 6.68 13.68 -1.10
N PRO A 61 7.64 14.37 -1.73
CA PRO A 61 7.81 15.81 -1.55
C PRO A 61 6.59 16.58 -2.07
N TRP A 62 6.36 17.79 -1.50
CA TRP A 62 5.25 18.66 -1.89
C TRP A 62 5.25 19.06 -3.38
N ASN A 63 6.40 18.94 -4.05
CA ASN A 63 6.62 19.23 -5.46
C ASN A 63 6.38 18.02 -6.41
N ALA A 64 5.91 16.88 -5.89
CA ALA A 64 5.59 15.74 -6.76
C ALA A 64 4.30 15.99 -7.54
N PHE A 65 4.36 15.70 -8.85
CA PHE A 65 3.24 15.80 -9.76
C PHE A 65 3.03 14.44 -10.44
N PRO A 66 1.81 13.87 -10.46
CA PRO A 66 0.58 14.36 -9.84
C PRO A 66 0.55 14.09 -8.32
N GLY A 67 0.45 15.15 -7.51
CA GLY A 67 0.41 15.05 -6.03
C GLY A 67 -0.99 14.84 -5.43
N LYS A 68 -2.04 15.17 -6.18
CA LYS A 68 -3.45 15.08 -5.77
C LYS A 68 -4.29 14.72 -6.99
N ILE A 69 -5.20 13.77 -6.83
CA ILE A 69 -6.11 13.33 -7.91
C ILE A 69 -7.54 13.28 -7.36
N CYS A 70 -8.51 13.76 -8.14
CA CYS A 70 -9.91 13.87 -7.74
C CYS A 70 -10.85 13.34 -8.82
N GLY A 71 -12.07 12.98 -8.42
CA GLY A 71 -13.21 12.77 -9.32
C GLY A 71 -12.95 11.78 -10.47
N SER A 72 -13.27 12.19 -11.70
CA SER A 72 -13.19 11.35 -12.91
C SER A 72 -11.78 10.88 -13.24
N ALA A 73 -10.74 11.65 -12.90
CA ALA A 73 -9.36 11.21 -13.04
C ALA A 73 -9.00 10.10 -12.06
N LEU A 74 -9.54 10.15 -10.84
CA LEU A 74 -9.38 9.09 -9.84
C LEU A 74 -10.17 7.84 -10.25
N GLU A 75 -11.39 7.99 -10.75
CA GLU A 75 -12.20 6.89 -11.27
C GLU A 75 -11.51 6.11 -12.40
N ASN A 76 -10.87 6.82 -13.34
CA ASN A 76 -10.09 6.19 -14.40
C ASN A 76 -8.94 5.34 -13.84
N ILE A 77 -8.23 5.82 -12.81
CA ILE A 77 -7.17 5.07 -12.14
C ILE A 77 -7.74 3.84 -11.42
N CYS A 78 -8.86 4.00 -10.74
CA CYS A 78 -9.57 2.92 -10.03
C CYS A 78 -10.09 1.81 -10.96
N ASN A 79 -10.24 2.08 -12.25
CA ASN A 79 -10.61 1.09 -13.27
C ASN A 79 -9.41 0.54 -14.06
N THR A 80 -8.19 1.02 -13.79
CA THR A 80 -6.99 0.48 -14.45
C THR A 80 -6.56 -0.85 -13.84
N ASN A 81 -6.26 -1.82 -14.70
CA ASN A 81 -5.72 -3.11 -14.27
C ASN A 81 -4.31 -2.99 -13.67
N GLU A 82 -3.56 -1.95 -14.06
CA GLU A 82 -2.20 -1.69 -13.60
C GLU A 82 -2.17 -1.40 -12.09
N PHE A 83 -3.12 -0.60 -11.60
CA PHE A 83 -3.26 -0.29 -10.18
C PHE A 83 -3.59 -1.55 -9.37
N TYR A 84 -4.56 -2.35 -9.84
CA TYR A 84 -4.99 -3.57 -9.17
C TYR A 84 -3.88 -4.62 -9.09
N MET A 85 -3.16 -4.85 -10.20
CA MET A 85 -2.05 -5.80 -10.26
C MET A 85 -0.90 -5.37 -9.32
N SER A 86 -0.57 -4.07 -9.31
CA SER A 86 0.46 -3.53 -8.42
C SER A 86 0.09 -3.71 -6.95
N TYR A 87 -1.15 -3.44 -6.58
CA TYR A 87 -1.65 -3.63 -5.21
C TYR A 87 -1.48 -5.08 -4.73
N HIS A 88 -1.87 -6.06 -5.55
CA HIS A 88 -1.70 -7.48 -5.22
C HIS A 88 -0.24 -7.88 -5.07
N LEU A 89 0.65 -7.40 -5.94
CA LEU A 89 2.08 -7.69 -5.86
C LEU A 89 2.69 -7.15 -4.56
N PHE A 90 2.32 -5.93 -4.14
CA PHE A 90 2.81 -5.35 -2.87
C PHE A 90 2.29 -6.11 -1.65
N ILE A 91 1.02 -6.54 -1.64
CA ILE A 91 0.47 -7.34 -0.55
C ILE A 91 1.19 -8.69 -0.45
N VAL A 92 1.37 -9.39 -1.57
CA VAL A 92 2.06 -10.70 -1.58
C VAL A 92 3.51 -10.55 -1.11
N ALA A 93 4.21 -9.49 -1.54
CA ALA A 93 5.57 -9.20 -1.09
C ALA A 93 5.63 -8.94 0.43
N CYS A 94 4.70 -8.14 0.96
CA CYS A 94 4.61 -7.85 2.40
C CYS A 94 4.27 -9.12 3.22
N ALA A 95 3.31 -9.92 2.77
CA ALA A 95 2.95 -11.19 3.40
C ALA A 95 4.11 -12.19 3.36
N GLY A 96 4.83 -12.27 2.24
CA GLY A 96 6.03 -13.10 2.10
C GLY A 96 7.14 -12.69 3.07
N ALA A 97 7.43 -11.39 3.17
CA ALA A 97 8.39 -10.87 4.13
C ALA A 97 7.95 -11.11 5.59
N GLY A 98 6.65 -10.98 5.89
CA GLY A 98 6.11 -11.31 7.22
C GLY A 98 6.29 -12.79 7.58
N ALA A 99 5.99 -13.69 6.64
CA ALA A 99 6.16 -15.12 6.84
C ALA A 99 7.62 -15.52 7.08
N THR A 100 8.58 -14.92 6.37
CA THR A 100 10.02 -15.20 6.58
C THR A 100 10.49 -14.71 7.94
N VAL A 101 10.05 -13.53 8.39
CA VAL A 101 10.36 -13.03 9.74
C VAL A 101 9.82 -13.98 10.81
N VAL A 102 8.55 -14.41 10.69
CA VAL A 102 7.95 -15.34 11.65
C VAL A 102 8.70 -16.68 11.67
N ALA A 103 9.04 -17.23 10.50
CA ALA A 103 9.79 -18.48 10.41
C ALA A 103 11.19 -18.36 11.06
N LEU A 104 11.89 -17.24 10.85
CA LEU A 104 13.20 -16.99 11.45
C LEU A 104 13.10 -16.80 12.97
N LEU A 105 12.04 -16.14 13.47
CA LEU A 105 11.80 -16.02 14.91
C LEU A 105 11.53 -17.39 15.55
N ILE A 106 10.68 -18.22 14.92
CA ILE A 106 10.39 -19.59 15.39
C ILE A 106 11.66 -20.44 15.42
N TYR A 107 12.52 -20.28 14.40
CA TYR A 107 13.81 -20.96 14.38
C TYR A 107 14.68 -20.57 15.58
N MET A 108 14.78 -19.27 15.90
CA MET A 108 15.63 -18.77 17.00
C MET A 108 15.11 -19.14 18.40
N MET A 109 13.80 -19.28 18.59
CA MET A 109 13.22 -19.74 19.87
C MET A 109 13.28 -21.26 20.05
N ALA A 110 13.50 -22.02 18.97
CA ALA A 110 13.65 -23.47 19.01
C ALA A 110 15.11 -23.94 19.18
N THR A 111 16.10 -23.04 19.00
CA THR A 111 17.54 -23.29 19.16
C THR A 111 18.11 -22.68 20.42
#